data_AF-A0A7S2XJC9-F1
#
_entry.id   AF-A0A7S2XJC9-F1
#
_cell.length_a   1.000
_cell.length_b   1.000
_cell.length_c   1.000
_cell.angle_alpha   90.00
_cell.angle_beta   90.00
_cell.angle_gamma   90.00
#
_symmetry.space_group_name_H-M   'P 1'
#
loop_
_entity.id
_entity.type
_entity.pdbx_description
1 polymer ?
#
loop_
_entity_poly.entity_id
_entity_poly.type
_entity_poly.pdbx_seq_one_letter_code
_entity_poly.pdbx_strand_id
1 'polypeptide(L)'
;IKDWGLITTKPQVYVVNLSKRNFIRKASKWLPKIKEWIDAHGGGQILPMSCEFEQTVYDLREDPAAQQAFLDECTQEAADLGLKGKAFECKTVIPRIVRSGRAALCLQSFYTAGPKEVRAWTIQKGTLAPQAAGVIHTDFERGFIKAEVANFDDFKALHQGAASMAKVKENGKYRQEGKTYGMQEGDIVVFMHNVTASKKK
;
A
#
# COMPACT_ATOMS: atom_id res chain seq x y z
N ILE A 1 -9.08 13.84 23.95
CA ILE A 1 -8.24 12.63 23.77
C ILE A 1 -7.31 12.77 22.56
N LYS A 2 -7.83 13.06 21.35
CA LYS A 2 -6.99 13.18 20.13
C LYS A 2 -5.90 14.27 20.24
N ASP A 3 -6.22 15.41 20.85
CA ASP A 3 -5.30 16.55 20.96
C ASP A 3 -4.18 16.36 21.99
N TRP A 4 -4.27 15.32 22.84
CA TRP A 4 -3.28 15.06 23.89
C TRP A 4 -2.09 14.23 23.42
N GLY A 5 -2.14 13.70 22.19
CA GLY A 5 -1.01 12.97 21.60
C GLY A 5 -0.58 11.71 22.36
N LEU A 6 -1.50 11.09 23.13
CA LEU A 6 -1.22 9.97 24.02
C LEU A 6 -0.52 8.81 23.28
N ILE A 7 0.58 8.32 23.85
CA ILE A 7 1.43 7.29 23.21
C ILE A 7 0.67 5.97 23.01
N THR A 8 -0.13 5.55 23.99
CA THR A 8 -0.86 4.27 23.96
C THR A 8 -2.05 4.25 22.99
N THR A 9 -2.42 5.40 22.42
CA THR A 9 -3.46 5.49 21.38
C THR A 9 -2.91 5.31 19.97
N LYS A 10 -1.57 5.30 19.82
CA LYS A 10 -0.92 5.14 18.52
C LYS A 10 -1.04 3.68 18.06
N PRO A 11 -1.41 3.43 16.79
CA PRO A 11 -1.49 2.07 16.26
C PRO A 11 -0.11 1.41 16.23
N GLN A 12 -0.07 0.09 16.40
CA GLN A 12 1.16 -0.69 16.53
C GLN A 12 1.22 -1.80 15.48
N VAL A 13 2.41 -2.04 14.94
CA VAL A 13 2.73 -3.20 14.08
C VAL A 13 3.94 -3.88 14.68
N TYR A 14 3.83 -5.18 14.96
CA TYR A 14 4.87 -5.94 15.63
C TYR A 14 5.80 -6.58 14.60
N VAL A 15 7.01 -6.06 14.48
CA VAL A 15 8.05 -6.61 13.60
C VAL A 15 8.97 -7.48 14.44
N VAL A 16 8.93 -8.80 14.22
CA VAL A 16 9.67 -9.78 15.03
C VAL A 16 10.90 -10.23 14.26
N ASN A 17 12.06 -9.75 14.70
CA ASN A 17 13.33 -10.16 14.14
C ASN A 17 13.70 -11.59 14.53
N LEU A 18 14.04 -12.41 13.54
CA LEU A 18 14.48 -13.79 13.65
C LEU A 18 15.86 -13.93 13.02
N SER A 19 16.62 -14.96 13.39
CA SER A 19 17.81 -15.35 12.62
C SER A 19 17.42 -15.76 11.20
N LYS A 20 18.34 -15.61 10.21
CA LYS A 20 18.11 -16.05 8.82
C LYS A 20 17.53 -17.47 8.77
N ARG A 21 18.14 -18.42 9.49
CA ARG A 21 17.67 -19.82 9.57
C ARG A 21 16.22 -19.96 10.07
N ASN A 22 15.83 -19.26 11.14
CA ASN A 22 14.46 -19.36 11.67
C ASN A 22 13.44 -18.68 10.75
N PHE A 23 13.85 -17.63 10.06
CA PHE A 23 13.05 -16.95 9.06
C PHE A 23 12.80 -17.86 7.84
N ILE A 24 13.85 -18.47 7.28
CA ILE A 24 13.77 -19.42 6.15
C ILE A 24 12.89 -20.62 6.51
N ARG A 25 13.10 -21.24 7.69
CA ARG A 25 12.26 -22.35 8.19
C ARG A 25 10.84 -21.94 8.58
N LYS A 26 10.55 -20.64 8.67
CA LYS A 26 9.27 -20.08 9.14
C LYS A 26 8.85 -20.59 10.52
N ALA A 27 9.82 -20.82 11.40
CA ALA A 27 9.56 -21.37 12.72
C ALA A 27 10.49 -20.78 13.78
N SER A 28 9.90 -20.36 14.90
CA SER A 28 10.62 -19.89 16.09
C SER A 28 9.85 -20.28 17.34
N LYS A 29 10.57 -20.76 18.36
CA LYS A 29 10.00 -21.08 19.68
C LYS A 29 9.36 -19.89 20.39
N TRP A 30 9.70 -18.67 19.97
CA TRP A 30 9.22 -17.42 20.57
C TRP A 30 7.96 -16.89 19.90
N LEU A 31 7.72 -17.20 18.62
CA LEU A 31 6.57 -16.67 17.88
C LEU A 31 5.21 -17.01 18.52
N PRO A 32 4.95 -18.24 19.00
CA PRO A 32 3.68 -18.55 19.68
C PRO A 32 3.48 -17.73 20.95
N LYS A 33 4.52 -17.60 21.79
CA LYS A 33 4.47 -16.82 23.04
C LYS A 33 4.24 -15.33 22.79
N ILE A 34 4.90 -14.78 21.76
CA ILE A 34 4.71 -13.38 21.36
C ILE A 34 3.30 -13.17 20.82
N LYS A 35 2.78 -14.12 20.03
CA LYS A 35 1.42 -14.05 19.49
C LYS A 35 0.36 -14.07 20.60
N GLU A 36 0.50 -14.99 21.54
CA GLU A 36 -0.38 -15.09 22.71
C GLU A 36 -0.39 -13.80 23.54
N TRP A 37 0.79 -13.24 23.82
CA TRP A 37 0.89 -11.97 24.56
C TRP A 37 0.22 -10.82 23.80
N ILE A 38 0.47 -10.68 22.49
CA ILE A 38 -0.13 -9.61 21.68
C ILE A 38 -1.65 -9.73 21.64
N ASP A 39 -2.19 -10.93 21.46
CA ASP A 39 -3.63 -11.16 21.43
C ASP A 39 -4.31 -10.81 22.76
N ALA A 40 -3.64 -11.05 23.88
CA ALA A 40 -4.11 -10.63 25.20
C ALA A 40 -4.02 -9.11 25.45
N HIS A 41 -3.22 -8.36 24.68
CA HIS A 41 -2.90 -6.94 24.92
C HIS A 41 -3.37 -6.01 23.78
N GLY A 42 -4.55 -6.28 23.23
CA GLY A 42 -5.18 -5.43 22.20
C GLY A 42 -4.96 -5.89 20.77
N GLY A 43 -4.28 -7.03 20.58
CA GLY A 43 -4.04 -7.63 19.28
C GLY A 43 -3.11 -6.80 18.40
N GLY A 44 -3.02 -7.19 17.14
CA GLY A 44 -2.22 -6.50 16.14
C GLY A 44 -1.57 -7.44 15.16
N GLN A 45 -1.03 -6.85 14.10
CA GLN A 45 -0.37 -7.61 13.06
C GLN A 45 1.07 -7.93 13.47
N ILE A 46 1.43 -9.22 13.38
CA ILE A 46 2.79 -9.70 13.58
C ILE A 46 3.44 -9.97 12.22
N LEU A 47 4.65 -9.46 12.05
CA LEU A 47 5.46 -9.58 10.85
C LEU A 47 6.82 -10.17 11.22
N PRO A 48 7.00 -11.48 11.04
CA PRO A 48 8.32 -12.09 11.15
C PRO A 48 9.23 -11.57 10.04
N MET A 49 10.45 -11.16 10.40
CA MET A 49 11.50 -10.76 9.46
C MET A 49 12.86 -11.29 9.94
N SER A 50 13.86 -11.31 9.06
CA SER A 50 15.26 -11.43 9.47
C SER A 50 16.02 -10.22 8.98
N CYS A 51 16.55 -9.40 9.89
CA CYS A 51 17.38 -8.25 9.51
C CYS A 51 18.63 -8.69 8.74
N GLU A 52 19.20 -9.83 9.11
CA GLU A 52 20.35 -10.43 8.41
C GLU A 52 20.00 -10.76 6.96
N PHE A 53 18.87 -11.44 6.72
CA PHE A 53 18.40 -11.76 5.37
C PHE A 53 18.12 -10.50 4.54
N GLU A 54 17.39 -9.52 5.10
CA GLU A 54 17.05 -8.29 4.39
C GLU A 54 18.28 -7.42 4.10
N GLN A 55 19.27 -7.41 4.99
CA GLN A 55 20.53 -6.72 4.77
C GLN A 55 21.29 -7.31 3.58
N THR A 56 21.41 -8.64 3.49
CA THR A 56 22.05 -9.29 2.34
C THR A 56 21.31 -8.97 1.03
N VAL A 57 19.98 -9.01 1.03
CA VAL A 57 19.18 -8.63 -0.14
C VAL A 57 19.45 -7.17 -0.53
N TYR A 58 19.59 -6.27 0.44
CA TYR A 58 19.85 -4.85 0.21
C TYR A 58 21.27 -4.57 -0.29
N ASP A 59 22.26 -5.31 0.21
CA ASP A 59 23.66 -5.17 -0.21
C ASP A 59 23.82 -5.61 -1.68
N LEU A 60 23.04 -6.60 -2.12
CA LEU A 60 23.00 -7.08 -3.50
C LEU A 60 22.09 -6.26 -4.44
N ARG A 61 21.50 -5.14 -3.99
CA ARG A 61 20.50 -4.37 -4.78
C ARG A 61 21.03 -3.84 -6.12
N GLU A 62 22.34 -3.70 -6.27
CA GLU A 62 22.99 -3.19 -7.48
C GLU A 62 23.32 -4.30 -8.48
N ASP A 63 23.21 -5.57 -8.07
CA ASP A 63 23.38 -6.75 -8.91
C ASP A 63 22.11 -7.63 -8.85
N PRO A 64 21.14 -7.40 -9.76
CA PRO A 64 19.90 -8.17 -9.80
C PRO A 64 20.09 -9.68 -9.97
N ALA A 65 21.16 -10.10 -10.67
CA ALA A 65 21.44 -11.52 -10.89
C ALA A 65 21.92 -12.18 -9.59
N ALA A 66 22.83 -11.53 -8.87
CA ALA A 66 23.30 -12.02 -7.56
C ALA A 66 22.18 -11.97 -6.50
N GLN A 67 21.36 -10.92 -6.51
CA GLN A 67 20.19 -10.82 -5.63
C GLN A 67 19.21 -11.98 -5.88
N GLN A 68 18.89 -12.27 -7.14
CA GLN A 68 18.01 -13.38 -7.49
C GLN A 68 18.62 -14.73 -7.09
N ALA A 69 19.91 -14.95 -7.36
CA ALA A 69 20.61 -16.18 -6.97
C ALA A 69 20.56 -16.42 -5.45
N PHE A 70 20.74 -15.37 -4.64
CA PHE A 70 20.61 -15.46 -3.17
C PHE A 70 19.19 -15.83 -2.72
N LEU A 71 18.16 -15.26 -3.36
CA LEU A 71 16.77 -15.60 -3.06
C LEU A 71 16.44 -17.03 -3.45
N ASP A 72 16.97 -17.51 -4.58
CA ASP A 72 16.80 -18.88 -5.06
C ASP A 72 17.52 -19.88 -4.13
N GLU A 73 18.73 -19.56 -3.66
CA GLU A 73 19.47 -20.35 -2.67
C GLU A 73 18.70 -20.47 -1.36
N CYS A 74 18.19 -19.35 -0.81
CA CYS A 74 17.39 -19.37 0.40
C CYS A 74 16.07 -20.15 0.22
N THR A 75 15.50 -20.07 -0.98
CA THR A 75 14.28 -20.82 -1.36
C THR A 75 14.56 -22.32 -1.44
N GLN A 76 15.74 -22.71 -1.93
CA GLN A 76 16.19 -24.10 -1.92
C GLN A 76 16.45 -24.61 -0.50
N GLU A 77 17.09 -23.82 0.36
CA GLU A 77 17.28 -24.15 1.78
C GLU A 77 15.93 -24.40 2.49
N ALA A 78 14.92 -23.56 2.20
CA ALA A 78 13.57 -23.76 2.70
C ALA A 78 12.94 -25.08 2.20
N ALA A 79 13.17 -25.43 0.94
CA ALA A 79 12.68 -26.68 0.34
C ALA A 79 13.34 -27.92 0.98
N ASP A 80 14.65 -27.87 1.23
CA ASP A 80 15.42 -28.94 1.87
C ASP A 80 14.98 -29.17 3.33
N LEU A 81 14.49 -28.10 3.99
CA LEU A 81 13.86 -28.16 5.32
C LEU A 81 12.42 -28.71 5.29
N GLY A 82 11.90 -29.07 4.12
CA GLY A 82 10.60 -29.73 3.94
C GLY A 82 9.41 -28.77 3.82
N LEU A 83 9.63 -27.47 3.61
CA LEU A 83 8.54 -26.52 3.35
C LEU A 83 7.96 -26.74 1.94
N LYS A 84 6.62 -26.76 1.82
CA LYS A 84 5.91 -27.02 0.55
C LYS A 84 5.00 -25.86 0.14
N GLY A 85 4.76 -25.70 -1.17
CA GLY A 85 3.86 -24.68 -1.74
C GLY A 85 4.41 -23.25 -1.65
N LYS A 86 3.56 -22.21 -1.67
CA LYS A 86 3.99 -20.80 -1.52
C LYS A 86 4.70 -20.49 -0.18
N ALA A 87 4.85 -21.48 0.68
CA ALA A 87 5.54 -21.39 1.96
C ALA A 87 7.06 -21.62 1.89
N PHE A 88 7.67 -22.08 0.79
CA PHE A 88 9.15 -22.15 0.69
C PHE A 88 9.79 -20.98 -0.07
N GLU A 89 9.02 -20.22 -0.86
CA GLU A 89 9.54 -19.02 -1.56
C GLU A 89 10.06 -18.00 -0.53
N CYS A 90 11.37 -17.78 -0.54
CA CYS A 90 12.04 -16.77 0.25
C CYS A 90 12.05 -15.47 -0.54
N LYS A 91 11.40 -14.45 0.01
CA LYS A 91 11.34 -13.11 -0.57
C LYS A 91 11.38 -12.07 0.53
N THR A 92 11.78 -10.86 0.15
CA THR A 92 11.77 -9.72 1.06
C THR A 92 10.38 -9.50 1.66
N VAL A 93 10.35 -9.28 2.98
CA VAL A 93 9.14 -8.89 3.72
C VAL A 93 9.02 -7.38 3.88
N ILE A 94 10.02 -6.60 3.45
CA ILE A 94 9.99 -5.13 3.50
C ILE A 94 8.74 -4.56 2.81
N PRO A 95 8.33 -4.99 1.60
CA PRO A 95 7.10 -4.49 0.97
C PRO A 95 5.84 -4.81 1.78
N ARG A 96 5.84 -5.89 2.56
CA ARG A 96 4.72 -6.24 3.44
C ARG A 96 4.73 -5.37 4.70
N ILE A 97 5.90 -5.08 5.27
CA ILE A 97 6.06 -4.16 6.40
C ILE A 97 5.56 -2.75 6.03
N VAL A 98 6.01 -2.22 4.89
CA VAL A 98 5.57 -0.90 4.39
C VAL A 98 4.06 -0.84 4.22
N ARG A 99 3.46 -1.85 3.56
CA ARG A 99 2.00 -1.94 3.37
C ARG A 99 1.24 -2.02 4.69
N SER A 100 1.75 -2.80 5.65
CA SER A 100 1.13 -2.96 6.97
C SER A 100 1.21 -1.66 7.78
N GLY A 101 2.33 -0.95 7.73
CA GLY A 101 2.48 0.38 8.34
C GLY A 101 1.51 1.40 7.75
N ARG A 102 1.37 1.45 6.42
CA ARG A 102 0.37 2.31 5.76
C ARG A 102 -1.05 1.99 6.21
N ALA A 103 -1.40 0.71 6.28
CA ALA A 103 -2.72 0.27 6.74
C ALA A 103 -2.97 0.64 8.20
N ALA A 104 -1.98 0.47 9.09
CA ALA A 104 -2.07 0.85 10.50
C ALA A 104 -2.27 2.37 10.68
N LEU A 105 -1.65 3.18 9.83
CA LEU A 105 -1.85 4.63 9.77
C LEU A 105 -3.17 5.04 9.09
N CYS A 106 -4.03 4.09 8.72
CA CYS A 106 -5.28 4.32 7.99
C CYS A 106 -5.06 5.11 6.69
N LEU A 107 -3.93 4.89 6.03
CA LEU A 107 -3.61 5.52 4.76
C LEU A 107 -4.17 4.69 3.61
N GLN A 108 -4.64 5.38 2.58
CA GLN A 108 -5.05 4.80 1.32
C GLN A 108 -4.48 5.61 0.15
N SER A 109 -4.54 5.04 -1.05
CA SER A 109 -3.97 5.63 -2.26
C SER A 109 -5.04 5.84 -3.31
N PHE A 110 -5.00 6.98 -3.99
CA PHE A 110 -5.67 7.17 -5.29
C PHE A 110 -4.61 7.45 -6.36
N TYR A 111 -4.98 7.31 -7.62
CA TYR A 111 -4.07 7.46 -8.74
C TYR A 111 -4.53 8.54 -9.70
N THR A 112 -3.58 9.36 -10.16
CA THR A 112 -3.73 10.14 -11.39
C THR A 112 -2.94 9.43 -12.47
N ALA A 113 -3.56 9.20 -13.63
CA ALA A 113 -2.92 8.49 -14.75
C ALA A 113 -3.13 9.24 -16.06
N GLY A 114 -2.03 9.56 -16.73
CA GLY A 114 -2.01 10.15 -18.06
C GLY A 114 -0.71 9.82 -18.80
N PRO A 115 -0.56 10.25 -20.06
CA PRO A 115 0.60 9.91 -20.88
C PRO A 115 1.94 10.40 -20.31
N LYS A 116 1.92 11.51 -19.58
CA LYS A 116 3.12 12.12 -18.98
C LYS A 116 3.47 11.57 -17.61
N GLU A 117 2.46 11.24 -16.81
CA GLU A 117 2.65 10.90 -15.41
C GLU A 117 1.59 9.90 -14.96
N VAL A 118 2.06 8.89 -14.23
CA VAL A 118 1.21 8.02 -13.40
C VAL A 118 1.71 8.18 -11.97
N ARG A 119 0.84 8.63 -11.07
CA ARG A 119 1.22 8.96 -9.70
C ARG A 119 0.21 8.45 -8.70
N ALA A 120 0.73 7.91 -7.61
CA ALA A 120 -0.02 7.55 -6.42
C ALA A 120 -0.03 8.72 -5.42
N TRP A 121 -1.22 9.12 -4.98
CA TRP A 121 -1.42 10.16 -3.98
C TRP A 121 -1.91 9.50 -2.70
N THR A 122 -1.24 9.80 -1.59
CA THR A 122 -1.57 9.24 -0.28
C THR A 122 -2.56 10.16 0.45
N ILE A 123 -3.67 9.58 0.91
CA ILE A 123 -4.71 10.24 1.71
C ILE A 123 -5.07 9.36 2.91
N GLN A 124 -5.79 9.90 3.88
CA GLN A 124 -6.39 9.07 4.94
C GLN A 124 -7.66 8.40 4.41
N LYS A 125 -8.01 7.25 4.98
CA LYS A 125 -9.31 6.62 4.74
C LYS A 125 -10.44 7.55 5.15
N GLY A 126 -11.45 7.65 4.30
CA GLY A 126 -12.59 8.56 4.50
C GLY A 126 -12.37 10.00 4.02
N THR A 127 -11.20 10.34 3.46
CA THR A 127 -10.99 11.63 2.78
C THR A 127 -11.97 11.78 1.62
N LEU A 128 -12.65 12.93 1.55
CA LEU A 128 -13.62 13.24 0.50
C LEU A 128 -12.94 13.69 -0.80
N ALA A 129 -13.63 13.55 -1.94
CA ALA A 129 -13.08 13.91 -3.25
C ALA A 129 -12.49 15.33 -3.35
N PRO A 130 -13.13 16.41 -2.82
CA PRO A 130 -12.53 17.74 -2.85
C PRO A 130 -11.24 17.84 -2.04
N GLN A 131 -11.19 17.20 -0.86
CA GLN A 131 -10.01 17.18 0.00
C GLN A 131 -8.86 16.40 -0.66
N ALA A 132 -9.18 15.29 -1.32
CA ALA A 132 -8.20 14.51 -2.09
C ALA A 132 -7.64 15.32 -3.27
N ALA A 133 -8.48 16.12 -3.93
CA ALA A 133 -8.03 17.06 -4.97
C ALA A 133 -7.09 18.14 -4.39
N GLY A 134 -7.36 18.62 -3.17
CA GLY A 134 -6.53 19.56 -2.43
C GLY A 134 -5.10 19.08 -2.16
N VAL A 135 -4.91 17.76 -2.02
CA VAL A 135 -3.56 17.15 -1.88
C VAL A 135 -2.71 17.32 -3.14
N ILE A 136 -3.34 17.43 -4.31
CA ILE A 136 -2.65 17.76 -5.57
C ILE A 136 -2.36 19.26 -5.63
N HIS A 137 -3.39 20.07 -5.41
CA HIS A 137 -3.28 21.53 -5.39
C HIS A 137 -4.48 22.16 -4.67
N THR A 138 -4.24 23.19 -3.87
CA THR A 138 -5.31 23.86 -3.08
C THR A 138 -6.42 24.46 -3.95
N ASP A 139 -6.10 24.93 -5.16
CA ASP A 139 -7.11 25.43 -6.11
C ASP A 139 -8.06 24.35 -6.63
N PHE A 140 -7.65 23.07 -6.67
CA PHE A 140 -8.54 21.99 -7.08
C PHE A 140 -9.62 21.74 -6.02
N GLU A 141 -9.27 21.86 -4.75
CA GLU A 141 -10.23 21.76 -3.65
C GLU A 141 -11.21 22.94 -3.66
N ARG A 142 -10.69 24.17 -3.78
CA ARG A 142 -11.51 25.40 -3.81
C ARG A 142 -12.45 25.45 -5.01
N GLY A 143 -11.92 25.10 -6.18
CA GLY A 143 -12.65 25.12 -7.45
C GLY A 143 -13.36 23.81 -7.79
N PHE A 144 -13.45 22.85 -6.85
CA PHE A 144 -13.94 21.50 -7.14
C PHE A 144 -15.34 21.52 -7.76
N ILE A 145 -15.47 20.89 -8.93
CA ILE A 145 -16.74 20.66 -9.63
C ILE A 145 -17.18 19.22 -9.42
N LYS A 146 -16.36 18.26 -9.86
CA LYS A 146 -16.61 16.82 -9.77
C LYS A 146 -15.31 16.03 -9.86
N ALA A 147 -15.34 14.77 -9.46
CA ALA A 147 -14.29 13.80 -9.71
C ALA A 147 -14.79 12.79 -10.73
N GLU A 148 -14.03 12.55 -11.79
CA GLU A 148 -14.27 11.42 -12.68
C GLU A 148 -13.45 10.24 -12.19
N VAL A 149 -14.11 9.17 -11.77
CA VAL A 149 -13.49 8.07 -11.01
C VAL A 149 -13.74 6.73 -11.69
N ALA A 150 -12.67 5.94 -11.81
CA ALA A 150 -12.73 4.51 -12.11
C ALA A 150 -11.98 3.74 -11.03
N ASN A 151 -12.52 2.62 -10.56
CA ASN A 151 -11.77 1.76 -9.65
C ASN A 151 -10.66 1.02 -10.42
N PHE A 152 -9.48 0.84 -9.81
CA PHE A 152 -8.37 0.13 -10.43
C PHE A 152 -8.73 -1.30 -10.85
N ASP A 153 -9.54 -2.02 -10.09
CA ASP A 153 -9.91 -3.40 -10.42
C ASP A 153 -10.82 -3.45 -11.67
N ASP A 154 -11.77 -2.52 -11.79
CA ASP A 154 -12.59 -2.37 -13.01
C ASP A 154 -11.70 -1.99 -14.21
N PHE A 155 -10.74 -1.07 -14.03
CA PHE A 155 -9.78 -0.73 -15.08
C PHE A 155 -8.95 -1.95 -15.50
N LYS A 156 -8.38 -2.67 -14.54
CA LYS A 156 -7.56 -3.86 -14.78
C LYS A 156 -8.33 -4.99 -15.47
N ALA A 157 -9.62 -5.16 -15.17
CA ALA A 157 -10.45 -6.15 -15.83
C ALA A 157 -10.81 -5.79 -17.28
N LEU A 158 -10.96 -4.49 -17.57
CA LEU A 158 -11.56 -4.01 -18.83
C LEU A 158 -10.58 -3.40 -19.82
N HIS A 159 -9.38 -2.97 -19.39
CA HIS A 159 -8.49 -2.18 -20.24
C HIS A 159 -7.92 -2.96 -21.44
N GLN A 160 -7.88 -4.31 -21.38
CA GLN A 160 -7.41 -5.18 -22.48
C GLN A 160 -6.02 -4.77 -23.04
N GLY A 161 -5.12 -4.32 -22.17
CA GLY A 161 -3.78 -3.84 -22.56
C GLY A 161 -3.73 -2.40 -23.09
N ALA A 162 -4.88 -1.74 -23.27
CA ALA A 162 -4.94 -0.35 -23.72
C ALA A 162 -4.64 0.63 -22.57
N ALA A 163 -3.87 1.68 -22.86
CA ALA A 163 -3.64 2.81 -21.96
C ALA A 163 -4.78 3.85 -22.06
N SER A 164 -6.04 3.41 -21.91
CA SER A 164 -7.23 4.25 -22.12
C SER A 164 -8.38 3.87 -21.20
N MET A 165 -9.17 4.87 -20.78
CA MET A 165 -10.42 4.70 -20.04
C MET A 165 -11.63 4.36 -20.93
N ALA A 166 -11.45 4.25 -22.25
CA ALA A 166 -12.55 4.02 -23.19
C ALA A 166 -13.39 2.78 -22.84
N LYS A 167 -12.74 1.63 -22.59
CA LYS A 167 -13.44 0.39 -22.23
C LYS A 167 -14.15 0.49 -20.88
N VAL A 168 -13.57 1.20 -19.92
CA VAL A 168 -14.19 1.45 -18.61
C VAL A 168 -15.43 2.32 -18.77
N LYS A 169 -15.37 3.34 -19.64
CA LYS A 169 -16.51 4.20 -19.99
C LYS A 169 -17.62 3.44 -20.72
N GLU A 170 -17.27 2.64 -21.73
CA GLU A 170 -18.22 1.80 -22.48
C GLU A 170 -19.02 0.85 -21.58
N ASN A 171 -18.39 0.35 -20.51
CA ASN A 171 -19.02 -0.54 -19.54
C ASN A 171 -19.70 0.20 -18.37
N GLY A 172 -19.81 1.53 -18.43
CA GLY A 172 -20.48 2.33 -17.39
C GLY A 172 -19.77 2.36 -16.03
N LYS A 173 -18.48 1.97 -15.99
CA LYS A 173 -17.66 1.91 -14.76
C LYS A 173 -16.88 3.20 -14.48
N TYR A 174 -17.01 4.18 -15.37
CA TYR A 174 -16.38 5.50 -15.23
C TYR A 174 -17.41 6.49 -14.69
N ARG A 175 -17.35 6.75 -13.37
CA ARG A 175 -18.37 7.47 -12.62
C ARG A 175 -18.03 8.95 -12.50
N GLN A 176 -19.06 9.78 -12.39
CA GLN A 176 -18.92 11.19 -11.99
C GLN A 176 -19.38 11.34 -10.56
N GLU A 177 -18.43 11.67 -9.69
CA GLU A 177 -18.62 11.72 -8.25
C GLU A 177 -18.60 13.16 -7.74
N GLY A 178 -19.49 13.44 -6.79
CA GLY A 178 -19.69 14.77 -6.21
C GLY A 178 -18.83 15.04 -4.98
N LYS A 179 -19.10 16.15 -4.30
CA LYS A 179 -18.34 16.62 -3.12
C LYS A 179 -18.41 15.67 -1.92
N THR A 180 -19.46 14.84 -1.83
CA THR A 180 -19.69 13.90 -0.72
C THR A 180 -19.07 12.53 -0.96
N TYR A 181 -18.45 12.31 -2.12
CA TYR A 181 -17.82 11.02 -2.41
C TYR A 181 -16.60 10.81 -1.50
N GLY A 182 -16.63 9.75 -0.70
CA GLY A 182 -15.47 9.27 0.03
C GLY A 182 -14.58 8.46 -0.92
N MET A 183 -13.34 8.93 -1.12
CA MET A 183 -12.37 8.26 -1.99
C MET A 183 -12.14 6.82 -1.53
N GLN A 184 -11.95 5.91 -2.47
CA GLN A 184 -11.64 4.50 -2.21
C GLN A 184 -10.19 4.18 -2.56
N GLU A 185 -9.65 3.12 -1.94
CA GLU A 185 -8.33 2.60 -2.30
C GLU A 185 -8.31 2.22 -3.79
N GLY A 186 -7.31 2.72 -4.49
CA GLY A 186 -7.08 2.42 -5.89
C GLY A 186 -7.98 3.16 -6.88
N ASP A 187 -8.74 4.16 -6.44
CA ASP A 187 -9.46 5.02 -7.36
C ASP A 187 -8.50 5.71 -8.33
N ILE A 188 -8.73 5.56 -9.63
CA ILE A 188 -8.09 6.32 -10.69
C ILE A 188 -8.99 7.52 -10.99
N VAL A 189 -8.47 8.73 -10.80
CA VAL A 189 -9.29 9.95 -10.76
C VAL A 189 -8.76 11.06 -11.65
N VAL A 190 -9.70 11.77 -12.28
CA VAL A 190 -9.49 13.09 -12.90
C VAL A 190 -10.40 14.10 -12.21
N PHE A 191 -9.82 15.12 -11.58
CA PHE A 191 -10.59 16.17 -10.92
C PHE A 191 -10.93 17.29 -11.89
N MET A 192 -12.21 17.61 -12.00
CA MET A 192 -12.68 18.79 -12.74
C MET A 192 -12.81 19.94 -11.75
N HIS A 193 -12.16 21.06 -12.06
CA HIS A 193 -12.19 22.25 -11.23
C HIS A 193 -12.31 23.51 -12.09
N ASN A 194 -12.84 24.59 -11.51
CA ASN A 194 -12.75 25.93 -12.08
C ASN A 194 -12.63 26.93 -10.94
N VAL A 195 -11.58 27.74 -10.98
CA VAL A 195 -11.39 28.84 -10.03
C VAL A 195 -11.62 30.14 -10.81
N THR A 196 -12.76 30.79 -10.57
CA THR A 196 -12.96 32.15 -11.06
C THR A 196 -12.10 33.06 -10.19
N ALA A 197 -11.13 33.76 -10.80
CA ALA A 197 -10.33 34.75 -10.07
C ALA A 197 -11.28 35.70 -9.32
N SER A 198 -11.08 35.85 -8.01
CA SER A 198 -11.79 36.88 -7.26
C SER A 198 -11.57 38.21 -7.96
N LYS A 199 -12.64 38.90 -8.40
CA LYS A 199 -12.54 40.28 -8.88
C LYS A 199 -11.67 41.03 -7.88
N LYS A 200 -10.51 41.54 -8.33
CA LYS A 200 -9.71 42.48 -7.53
C LYS A 200 -10.68 43.58 -7.09
N LYS A 201 -11.00 43.60 -5.79
CA LYS A 201 -11.73 44.70 -5.17
C LYS A 201 -10.78 45.87 -4.99
#